data_AF-A0A6L7A2J4-F1
#
_entry.id   AF-A0A6L7A2J4-F1
#
_cell.length_a   1.000
_cell.length_b   1.000
_cell.length_c   1.000
_cell.angle_alpha   90.00
_cell.angle_beta   90.00
_cell.angle_gamma   90.00
#
_symmetry.space_group_name_H-M   'P 1'
#
loop_
_entity.id
_entity.type
_entity.pdbx_description
1 polymer ?
#
loop_
_entity_poly.entity_id
_entity_poly.type
_entity_poly.pdbx_seq_one_letter_code
_entity_poly.pdbx_strand_id
1 'polypeptide(L)'
;EHGRDIEMRADGEVAVDAGVDTQWGALMADSSGQHQDEGSTFTKTGAGTLELTASGTTQSAVRVEEGTLKGDVADIFPYASSLWVGDGATFVTGADQDIQSIDATSSGTIDISDGTVLRLTGQDTSVALNASLFNGDGTLVNATDGVTLTGELNTNLETDSLTYLSDVTVNGNLTNTSGAVSLQNGVAGDTLTVNGDYTGGGTLLLDSELNGDDSVSDQLVLNGNTAGNTTVVVNSITGIGEPTSTGIKVVDFAADPTQFQNNAKFSLAGSGYVNMGAYDYTLVEDNNDWYLRSQEVTPPLPPDPDPDPTPDPDPTPDPIPAYQPVLNAKVGGYLNNLRAANQ
;
A
#
# COMPACT_ATOMS: atom_id res chain seq x y z
N GLU A 1 39.76 38.75 11.81
CA GLU A 1 40.33 37.54 12.45
C GLU A 1 40.53 36.50 11.38
N HIS A 2 41.67 35.82 11.36
CA HIS A 2 41.93 34.72 10.42
C HIS A 2 41.41 33.43 11.05
N GLY A 3 40.30 32.91 10.54
CA GLY A 3 39.88 31.54 10.84
C GLY A 3 40.99 30.61 10.37
N ARG A 4 41.48 29.73 11.25
CA ARG A 4 42.38 28.66 10.85
C ARG A 4 41.52 27.43 10.58
N ASP A 5 41.60 26.93 9.36
CA ASP A 5 41.14 25.58 9.07
C ASP A 5 42.03 24.60 9.83
N ILE A 6 41.42 23.76 10.66
CA ILE A 6 42.09 22.61 11.27
C ILE A 6 41.70 21.41 10.42
N GLU A 7 42.57 21.04 9.48
CA GLU A 7 42.49 19.78 8.76
C GLU A 7 43.10 18.69 9.66
N MET A 8 42.27 17.78 10.17
CA MET A 8 42.73 16.58 10.85
C MET A 8 42.70 15.41 9.87
N ARG A 9 43.88 14.97 9.43
CA ARG A 9 44.08 13.69 8.74
C ARG A 9 44.59 12.70 9.76
N ALA A 10 43.72 11.84 10.27
CA ALA A 10 44.12 10.73 11.13
C ALA A 10 43.27 9.50 10.82
N ASP A 11 43.95 8.37 10.63
CA ASP A 11 43.34 7.05 10.64
C ASP A 11 43.36 6.57 12.11
N GLY A 12 42.20 6.34 12.73
CA GLY A 12 42.12 5.91 14.13
C GLY A 12 40.69 5.85 14.71
N GLU A 13 40.52 5.02 15.76
CA GLU A 13 39.28 4.85 16.52
C GLU A 13 39.11 5.98 17.55
N VAL A 14 37.92 6.58 17.59
CA VAL A 14 37.56 7.63 18.54
C VAL A 14 36.56 7.06 19.55
N ALA A 15 37.02 6.83 20.77
CA ALA A 15 36.16 6.48 21.90
C ALA A 15 35.72 7.76 22.64
N VAL A 16 34.42 7.92 22.84
CA VAL A 16 33.85 9.04 23.62
C VAL A 16 33.32 8.50 24.95
N ASP A 17 33.80 9.05 26.06
CA ASP A 17 33.33 8.66 27.40
C ASP A 17 31.86 9.06 27.63
N ALA A 18 31.15 8.26 28.43
CA ALA A 18 29.75 8.51 28.76
C ALA A 18 29.55 9.91 29.39
N GLY A 19 28.72 10.74 28.75
CA GLY A 19 28.40 12.10 29.20
C GLY A 19 29.30 13.21 28.63
N VAL A 20 30.15 12.92 27.63
CA VAL A 20 30.92 13.92 26.90
C VAL A 20 30.25 14.24 25.56
N ASP A 21 29.80 15.48 25.38
CA ASP A 21 29.49 16.03 24.06
C ASP A 21 30.81 16.25 23.30
N THR A 22 31.06 15.44 22.26
CA THR A 22 32.17 15.70 21.34
C THR A 22 31.66 16.32 20.04
N GLN A 23 32.04 17.57 19.81
CA GLN A 23 31.89 18.22 18.51
C GLN A 23 33.12 17.88 17.67
N TRP A 24 32.95 16.96 16.72
CA TRP A 24 33.95 16.70 15.67
C TRP A 24 33.66 17.63 14.49
N GLY A 25 34.70 18.28 13.97
CA GLY A 25 34.59 19.34 12.96
C GLY A 25 33.65 18.97 11.81
N ALA A 26 32.64 19.83 11.63
CA ALA A 26 31.49 19.76 10.72
C ALA A 26 30.26 18.93 11.17
N LEU A 27 30.20 18.51 12.44
CA LEU A 27 28.94 18.16 13.09
C LEU A 27 28.16 19.43 13.44
N MET A 28 27.40 19.98 12.49
CA MET A 28 26.39 21.00 12.80
C MET A 28 25.17 20.30 13.41
N ALA A 29 25.12 20.22 14.74
CA ALA A 29 23.85 20.10 15.44
C ALA A 29 23.13 21.45 15.34
N ASP A 30 22.53 21.69 14.18
CA ASP A 30 21.70 22.83 13.86
C ASP A 30 20.23 22.38 13.92
N SER A 31 19.43 23.07 14.73
CA SER A 31 17.99 22.86 14.89
C SER A 31 17.17 23.62 13.82
N SER A 32 17.45 23.45 12.53
CA SER A 32 16.71 24.14 11.47
C SER A 32 16.13 23.27 10.36
N GLY A 33 16.24 21.93 10.44
CA GLY A 33 15.59 21.04 9.47
C GLY A 33 14.08 20.94 9.68
N GLN A 34 13.35 20.86 8.57
CA GLN A 34 11.88 20.85 8.54
C GLN A 34 11.33 19.47 8.97
N HIS A 35 10.27 19.52 9.79
CA HIS A 35 9.38 18.45 10.25
C HIS A 35 10.02 17.20 10.89
N GLN A 36 9.87 17.11 12.22
CA GLN A 36 10.24 16.02 13.16
C GLN A 36 11.66 16.01 13.74
N ASP A 37 12.48 17.04 13.50
CA ASP A 37 13.79 17.17 14.16
C ASP A 37 13.64 17.55 15.64
N GLU A 38 13.56 16.55 16.52
CA GLU A 38 13.71 16.73 17.97
C GLU A 38 15.16 16.45 18.39
N GLY A 39 15.90 17.48 18.85
CA GLY A 39 17.19 17.31 19.56
C GLY A 39 18.40 17.94 18.87
N SER A 40 18.98 17.26 17.87
CA SER A 40 20.23 17.65 17.19
C SER A 40 20.33 17.05 15.77
N THR A 41 21.21 17.60 14.93
CA THR A 41 21.50 17.05 13.59
C THR A 41 22.93 16.49 13.56
N PHE A 42 23.10 15.26 13.08
CA PHE A 42 24.39 14.68 12.74
C PHE A 42 24.66 14.89 11.24
N THR A 43 25.71 15.62 10.89
CA THR A 43 26.07 15.88 9.49
C THR A 43 27.43 15.28 9.15
N LYS A 44 27.45 14.39 8.14
CA LYS A 44 28.66 13.85 7.53
C LYS A 44 29.00 14.63 6.26
N THR A 45 30.16 15.27 6.25
CA THR A 45 30.73 16.00 5.10
C THR A 45 32.10 15.42 4.71
N GLY A 46 32.69 15.93 3.62
CA GLY A 46 33.96 15.49 3.07
C GLY A 46 33.90 14.15 2.33
N ALA A 47 34.75 13.99 1.31
CA ALA A 47 34.70 12.84 0.40
C ALA A 47 35.04 11.46 1.02
N GLY A 48 35.58 11.42 2.24
CA GLY A 48 36.00 10.17 2.89
C GLY A 48 34.85 9.35 3.47
N THR A 49 35.18 8.15 3.94
CA THR A 49 34.26 7.29 4.71
C THR A 49 34.36 7.59 6.20
N LEU A 50 33.22 7.78 6.85
CA LEU A 50 33.10 7.75 8.30
C LEU A 50 32.34 6.47 8.68
N GLU A 51 33.00 5.61 9.45
CA GLU A 51 32.42 4.35 9.94
C GLU A 51 32.02 4.52 11.41
N LEU A 52 30.78 4.14 11.73
CA LEU A 52 30.24 4.17 13.09
C LEU A 52 30.24 2.75 13.67
N THR A 53 31.09 2.54 14.67
CA THR A 53 31.32 1.25 15.33
C THR A 53 30.54 1.10 16.64
N ALA A 54 29.69 2.07 16.97
CA ALA A 54 28.85 2.07 18.16
C ALA A 54 27.50 2.71 17.84
N SER A 55 26.45 2.31 18.57
CA SER A 55 25.12 2.91 18.47
C SER A 55 25.03 4.26 19.18
N GLY A 56 24.28 5.19 18.57
CA GLY A 56 23.92 6.45 19.19
C GLY A 56 22.94 6.26 20.36
N THR A 57 22.82 7.28 21.22
CA THR A 57 21.92 7.24 22.39
C THR A 57 20.85 8.34 22.36
N THR A 58 20.84 9.18 21.31
CA THR A 58 20.00 10.37 21.20
C THR A 58 19.21 10.37 19.90
N GLN A 59 18.04 11.02 19.92
CA GLN A 59 17.29 11.35 18.70
C GLN A 59 18.06 12.42 17.93
N SER A 60 18.31 12.17 16.66
CA SER A 60 18.96 13.15 15.79
C SER A 60 18.57 12.92 14.34
N ALA A 61 18.37 14.01 13.61
CA ALA A 61 18.38 13.95 12.15
C ALA A 61 19.79 13.60 11.67
N VAL A 62 19.90 12.82 10.60
CA VAL A 62 21.18 12.40 10.02
C VAL A 62 21.25 12.92 8.59
N ARG A 63 22.32 13.65 8.27
CA ARG A 63 22.58 14.19 6.94
C ARG A 63 23.92 13.65 6.44
N VAL A 64 23.93 13.00 5.30
CA VAL A 64 25.16 12.63 4.58
C VAL A 64 25.27 13.56 3.37
N GLU A 65 26.03 14.65 3.53
CA GLU A 65 26.21 15.66 2.48
C GLU A 65 27.26 15.24 1.45
N GLU A 66 28.33 14.59 1.89
CA GLU A 66 29.43 14.15 1.02
C GLU A 66 30.08 12.85 1.53
N GLY A 67 30.68 12.10 0.59
CA GLY A 67 31.42 10.87 0.89
C GLY A 67 30.51 9.77 1.39
N THR A 68 31.04 8.93 2.29
CA THR A 68 30.30 7.76 2.78
C THR A 68 30.13 7.82 4.30
N LEU A 69 28.91 7.53 4.76
CA LEU A 69 28.64 7.16 6.14
C LEU A 69 28.32 5.67 6.18
N LYS A 70 29.03 4.90 7.02
CA LYS A 70 28.87 3.45 7.11
C LYS A 70 28.55 3.03 8.54
N GLY A 71 27.57 2.15 8.73
CA GLY A 71 27.38 1.44 9.99
C GLY A 71 28.24 0.18 10.06
N ASP A 72 28.91 -0.07 11.18
CA ASP A 72 29.58 -1.35 11.48
C ASP A 72 28.82 -2.15 12.57
N VAL A 73 27.86 -1.50 13.23
CA VAL A 73 26.98 -2.11 14.23
C VAL A 73 25.53 -1.80 13.93
N ALA A 74 24.62 -2.57 14.50
CA ALA A 74 23.20 -2.34 14.33
C ALA A 74 22.76 -1.01 14.98
N ASP A 75 21.76 -0.39 14.39
CA ASP A 75 21.10 0.82 14.90
C ASP A 75 22.10 1.90 15.31
N ILE A 76 22.97 2.32 14.38
CA ILE A 76 23.93 3.39 14.64
C ILE A 76 23.21 4.72 14.97
N PHE A 77 21.96 4.85 14.51
CA PHE A 77 21.03 5.89 14.91
C PHE A 77 19.67 5.28 15.30
N PRO A 78 19.57 4.65 16.50
CA PRO A 78 18.38 3.89 16.91
C PRO A 78 17.13 4.77 17.05
N TYR A 79 17.33 6.08 17.06
CA TYR A 79 16.28 7.08 17.14
C TYR A 79 16.47 8.17 16.07
N ALA A 80 17.06 7.84 14.92
CA ALA A 80 17.11 8.80 13.81
C ALA A 80 15.69 9.18 13.41
N SER A 81 15.35 10.47 13.56
CA SER A 81 14.06 11.02 13.15
C SER A 81 13.94 11.03 11.62
N SER A 82 15.04 11.35 10.95
CA SER A 82 15.15 11.37 9.49
C SER A 82 16.59 11.11 9.04
N LEU A 83 16.76 10.36 7.96
CA LEU A 83 18.02 10.26 7.22
C LEU A 83 17.88 10.98 5.88
N TRP A 84 18.80 11.90 5.59
CA TRP A 84 18.95 12.53 4.29
C TRP A 84 20.31 12.18 3.68
N VAL A 85 20.33 11.80 2.41
CA VAL A 85 21.55 11.51 1.65
C VAL A 85 21.61 12.41 0.42
N GLY A 86 22.62 13.28 0.39
CA GLY A 86 22.86 14.24 -0.69
C GLY A 86 23.38 13.61 -1.96
N ASP A 87 23.29 14.36 -3.07
CA ASP A 87 23.79 13.96 -4.37
C ASP A 87 25.28 13.55 -4.32
N GLY A 88 25.60 12.39 -4.88
CA GLY A 88 26.95 11.82 -4.84
C GLY A 88 27.43 11.32 -3.47
N ALA A 89 26.62 11.43 -2.41
CA ALA A 89 26.91 10.85 -1.11
C ALA A 89 26.32 9.43 -0.96
N THR A 90 26.83 8.67 -0.01
CA THR A 90 26.40 7.30 0.24
C THR A 90 26.20 7.02 1.71
N PHE A 91 25.06 6.45 2.07
CA PHE A 91 24.88 5.75 3.34
C PHE A 91 24.99 4.24 3.09
N VAL A 92 25.81 3.55 3.86
CA VAL A 92 25.96 2.08 3.82
C VAL A 92 25.49 1.51 5.15
N THR A 93 24.54 0.57 5.13
CA THR A 93 23.99 0.00 6.37
C THR A 93 25.05 -0.75 7.16
N GLY A 94 25.78 -1.68 6.52
CA GLY A 94 26.83 -2.56 7.05
C GLY A 94 26.41 -3.53 8.17
N ALA A 95 25.36 -3.19 8.92
CA ALA A 95 24.60 -4.03 9.84
C ALA A 95 23.12 -3.55 9.81
N ASP A 96 22.21 -4.27 10.45
CA ASP A 96 20.79 -3.92 10.48
C ASP A 96 20.54 -2.52 11.05
N GLN A 97 19.74 -1.71 10.37
CA GLN A 97 19.41 -0.35 10.78
C GLN A 97 17.90 -0.14 10.84
N ASP A 98 17.44 0.36 11.99
CA ASP A 98 16.09 0.89 12.13
C ASP A 98 16.15 2.41 12.12
N ILE A 99 15.46 3.01 11.13
CA ILE A 99 15.37 4.46 10.98
C ILE A 99 13.88 4.83 10.95
N GLN A 100 13.52 5.98 11.53
CA GLN A 100 12.13 6.41 11.49
C GLN A 100 11.71 6.76 10.06
N SER A 101 12.44 7.65 9.41
CA SER A 101 12.13 8.09 8.05
C SER A 101 13.37 8.37 7.19
N ILE A 102 13.20 8.28 5.87
CA ILE A 102 14.11 8.85 4.87
C ILE A 102 13.49 10.14 4.37
N ASP A 103 14.28 11.21 4.36
CA ASP A 103 13.89 12.48 3.75
C ASP A 103 13.73 12.28 2.23
N ALA A 104 12.52 12.50 1.72
CA ALA A 104 12.17 12.32 0.31
C ALA A 104 12.94 13.24 -0.66
N THR A 105 13.63 14.26 -0.15
CA THR A 105 14.53 15.11 -0.93
C THR A 105 15.95 14.55 -1.08
N SER A 106 16.21 13.36 -0.54
CA SER A 106 17.46 12.63 -0.77
C SER A 106 17.68 12.36 -2.26
N SER A 107 18.94 12.39 -2.69
CA SER A 107 19.35 12.19 -4.08
C SER A 107 20.63 11.36 -4.23
N GLY A 108 21.26 10.97 -3.13
CA GLY A 108 22.40 10.06 -3.14
C GLY A 108 22.00 8.58 -3.13
N THR A 109 22.88 7.77 -2.57
CA THR A 109 22.74 6.30 -2.52
C THR A 109 22.60 5.81 -1.09
N ILE A 110 21.63 4.95 -0.86
CA ILE A 110 21.49 4.11 0.33
C ILE A 110 21.83 2.68 -0.10
N ASP A 111 23.00 2.20 0.28
CA ASP A 111 23.49 0.85 0.01
C ASP A 111 23.15 -0.06 1.19
N ILE A 112 22.15 -0.92 1.02
CA ILE A 112 21.75 -1.92 1.99
C ILE A 112 22.64 -3.15 1.77
N SER A 113 23.60 -3.32 2.67
CA SER A 113 24.61 -4.38 2.60
C SER A 113 23.96 -5.77 2.60
N ASP A 114 24.60 -6.72 1.91
CA ASP A 114 24.16 -8.10 1.83
C ASP A 114 23.89 -8.70 3.22
N GLY A 115 22.76 -9.40 3.35
CA GLY A 115 22.31 -10.01 4.60
C GLY A 115 21.87 -9.03 5.69
N THR A 116 21.80 -7.73 5.42
CA THR A 116 21.33 -6.70 6.36
C THR A 116 19.97 -6.14 5.98
N VAL A 117 19.31 -5.54 6.97
CA VAL A 117 18.02 -4.86 6.82
C VAL A 117 18.16 -3.36 7.05
N LEU A 118 17.47 -2.56 6.21
CA LEU A 118 17.08 -1.21 6.56
C LEU A 118 15.56 -1.18 6.78
N ARG A 119 15.11 -0.90 8.01
CA ARG A 119 13.69 -0.84 8.36
C ARG A 119 13.24 0.59 8.55
N LEU A 120 12.17 0.96 7.86
CA LEU A 120 11.50 2.25 8.00
C LEU A 120 10.31 2.12 8.95
N THR A 121 10.42 2.73 10.12
CA THR A 121 9.47 2.53 11.24
C THR A 121 8.41 3.63 11.38
N GLY A 122 8.56 4.75 10.68
CA GLY A 122 7.62 5.85 10.70
C GLY A 122 7.81 6.81 9.52
N GLN A 123 7.85 6.26 8.30
CA GLN A 123 8.07 7.04 7.09
C GLN A 123 6.94 8.04 6.83
N ASP A 124 7.26 9.24 6.35
CA ASP A 124 6.24 10.21 5.92
C ASP A 124 5.49 9.67 4.70
N THR A 125 4.19 9.42 4.86
CA THR A 125 3.31 8.87 3.82
C THR A 125 2.61 9.93 3.00
N SER A 126 2.80 11.21 3.31
CA SER A 126 2.27 12.34 2.53
C SER A 126 3.08 12.64 1.28
N VAL A 127 4.29 12.07 1.16
CA VAL A 127 5.22 12.26 0.04
C VAL A 127 5.72 10.90 -0.44
N ALA A 128 5.75 10.72 -1.77
CA ALA A 128 6.33 9.53 -2.37
C ALA A 128 7.85 9.51 -2.19
N LEU A 129 8.40 8.34 -1.87
CA LEU A 129 9.84 8.13 -1.77
C LEU A 129 10.38 7.58 -3.09
N ASN A 130 11.50 8.12 -3.55
CA ASN A 130 12.17 7.61 -4.73
C ASN A 130 12.88 6.28 -4.37
N ALA A 131 12.43 5.19 -4.98
CA ALA A 131 12.99 3.85 -4.74
C ALA A 131 14.44 3.72 -5.23
N SER A 132 14.87 4.54 -6.18
CA SER A 132 16.23 4.48 -6.74
C SER A 132 17.32 4.85 -5.74
N LEU A 133 16.93 5.42 -4.59
CA LEU A 133 17.83 5.64 -3.47
C LEU A 133 18.40 4.32 -2.94
N PHE A 134 17.61 3.26 -2.92
CA PHE A 134 17.97 2.00 -2.28
C PHE A 134 18.61 1.04 -3.27
N ASN A 135 19.81 0.59 -2.92
CA ASN A 135 20.67 -0.28 -3.72
C ASN A 135 21.27 -1.37 -2.84
N GLY A 136 21.85 -2.39 -3.45
CA GLY A 136 22.55 -3.46 -2.74
C GLY A 136 21.74 -4.76 -2.68
N ASP A 137 22.32 -5.77 -2.03
CA ASP A 137 21.75 -7.12 -1.96
C ASP A 137 20.95 -7.37 -0.66
N GLY A 138 20.89 -6.38 0.24
CA GLY A 138 20.11 -6.44 1.47
C GLY A 138 18.61 -6.25 1.26
N THR A 139 17.90 -5.93 2.35
CA THR A 139 16.43 -5.79 2.33
C THR A 139 15.98 -4.46 2.89
N LEU A 140 15.20 -3.72 2.11
CA LEU A 140 14.37 -2.63 2.61
C LEU A 140 13.10 -3.22 3.23
N VAL A 141 12.83 -2.90 4.49
CA VAL A 141 11.59 -3.29 5.19
C VAL A 141 10.73 -2.06 5.41
N ASN A 142 9.52 -2.04 4.85
CA ASN A 142 8.52 -1.05 5.20
C ASN A 142 7.66 -1.54 6.37
N ALA A 143 7.75 -0.86 7.52
CA ALA A 143 6.92 -1.09 8.70
C ALA A 143 5.90 0.04 8.96
N THR A 144 5.67 0.91 7.97
CA THR A 144 4.73 2.03 8.03
C THR A 144 3.59 1.85 7.03
N ASP A 145 2.35 1.93 7.51
CA ASP A 145 1.17 1.85 6.63
C ASP A 145 1.02 3.09 5.76
N GLY A 146 0.96 2.89 4.45
CA GLY A 146 0.68 3.91 3.45
C GLY A 146 1.92 4.50 2.76
N VAL A 147 3.09 3.89 2.89
CA VAL A 147 4.29 4.34 2.16
C VAL A 147 4.07 4.20 0.66
N THR A 148 4.46 5.22 -0.08
CA THR A 148 4.48 5.18 -1.55
C THR A 148 5.92 5.16 -2.03
N LEU A 149 6.29 4.15 -2.81
CA LEU A 149 7.56 4.10 -3.53
C LEU A 149 7.32 4.42 -5.00
N THR A 150 8.30 5.03 -5.66
CA THR A 150 8.26 5.35 -7.10
C THR A 150 9.59 5.03 -7.76
N GLY A 151 9.56 4.61 -9.03
CA GLY A 151 10.77 4.30 -9.81
C GLY A 151 11.27 2.87 -9.60
N GLU A 152 12.59 2.71 -9.63
CA GLU A 152 13.25 1.40 -9.58
C GLU A 152 13.92 1.17 -8.22
N LEU A 153 13.54 0.11 -7.52
CA LEU A 153 14.18 -0.34 -6.28
C LEU A 153 15.30 -1.33 -6.61
N ASN A 154 16.55 -1.00 -6.30
CA ASN A 154 17.73 -1.83 -6.64
C ASN A 154 18.18 -2.74 -5.50
N THR A 155 17.22 -3.29 -4.75
CA THR A 155 17.42 -4.14 -3.57
C THR A 155 16.18 -5.01 -3.34
N ASN A 156 16.19 -5.90 -2.34
CA ASN A 156 14.98 -6.62 -1.93
C ASN A 156 13.99 -5.70 -1.18
N LEU A 157 12.69 -5.98 -1.32
CA LEU A 157 11.61 -5.35 -0.57
C LEU A 157 10.86 -6.38 0.27
N GLU A 158 10.70 -6.06 1.55
CA GLU A 158 9.76 -6.73 2.43
C GLU A 158 8.74 -5.71 2.94
N THR A 159 7.45 -6.05 2.83
CA THR A 159 6.38 -5.21 3.35
C THR A 159 5.24 -6.05 3.89
N ASP A 160 5.01 -5.92 5.19
CA ASP A 160 3.83 -6.44 5.89
C ASP A 160 2.88 -5.30 6.32
N SER A 161 3.07 -4.12 5.73
CA SER A 161 2.22 -2.93 5.85
C SER A 161 1.61 -2.58 4.49
N LEU A 162 0.67 -1.62 4.46
CA LEU A 162 0.21 -1.08 3.18
C LEU A 162 1.34 -0.32 2.47
N THR A 163 1.72 -0.73 1.26
CA THR A 163 2.69 -0.05 0.41
C THR A 163 2.13 0.16 -0.99
N TYR A 164 2.19 1.40 -1.49
CA TYR A 164 1.79 1.75 -2.85
C TYR A 164 2.98 1.62 -3.80
N LEU A 165 2.80 0.83 -4.86
CA LEU A 165 3.85 0.41 -5.81
C LEU A 165 3.40 0.54 -7.29
N SER A 166 2.52 1.48 -7.60
CA SER A 166 2.15 1.82 -8.99
C SER A 166 3.39 2.15 -9.82
N ASP A 167 3.57 1.46 -10.95
CA ASP A 167 4.72 1.63 -11.86
C ASP A 167 6.11 1.45 -11.23
N VAL A 168 6.19 0.67 -10.13
CA VAL A 168 7.47 0.35 -9.49
C VAL A 168 8.08 -0.91 -10.09
N THR A 169 9.40 -0.88 -10.28
CA THR A 169 10.21 -2.08 -10.54
C THR A 169 11.03 -2.44 -9.32
N VAL A 170 10.89 -3.66 -8.82
CA VAL A 170 11.74 -4.23 -7.78
C VAL A 170 12.78 -5.14 -8.45
N ASN A 171 14.04 -4.69 -8.46
CA ASN A 171 15.14 -5.45 -9.07
C ASN A 171 15.64 -6.62 -8.20
N GLY A 172 15.22 -6.68 -6.94
CA GLY A 172 15.41 -7.83 -6.04
C GLY A 172 14.14 -8.65 -5.81
N ASN A 173 14.11 -9.35 -4.68
CA ASN A 173 12.96 -10.12 -4.23
C ASN A 173 11.87 -9.21 -3.65
N LEU A 174 10.61 -9.62 -3.78
CA LEU A 174 9.46 -9.00 -3.11
C LEU A 174 8.79 -10.00 -2.16
N THR A 175 8.75 -9.66 -0.88
CA THR A 175 8.06 -10.42 0.17
C THR A 175 6.91 -9.62 0.75
N ASN A 176 5.69 -10.14 0.65
CA ASN A 176 4.50 -9.63 1.31
C ASN A 176 3.69 -10.80 1.86
N THR A 177 3.90 -11.13 3.14
CA THR A 177 3.31 -12.34 3.74
C THR A 177 2.02 -12.08 4.47
N SER A 178 1.79 -10.84 4.93
CA SER A 178 0.60 -10.47 5.69
C SER A 178 0.09 -9.04 5.43
N GLY A 179 0.88 -8.21 4.76
CA GLY A 179 0.55 -6.81 4.45
C GLY A 179 -0.29 -6.63 3.19
N ALA A 180 -0.15 -5.44 2.59
CA ALA A 180 -0.88 -5.06 1.40
C ALA A 180 0.05 -4.32 0.41
N VAL A 181 0.11 -4.82 -0.82
CA VAL A 181 0.72 -4.12 -1.95
C VAL A 181 -0.39 -3.55 -2.81
N SER A 182 -0.36 -2.25 -3.07
CA SER A 182 -1.40 -1.55 -3.83
C SER A 182 -0.83 -0.89 -5.07
N LEU A 183 -1.45 -1.15 -6.21
CA LEU A 183 -1.29 -0.37 -7.44
C LEU A 183 -2.43 0.65 -7.59
N GLN A 184 -3.41 0.64 -6.69
CA GLN A 184 -4.57 1.53 -6.79
C GLN A 184 -4.18 3.00 -6.62
N ASN A 185 -4.35 3.77 -7.68
CA ASN A 185 -4.19 5.23 -7.70
C ASN A 185 -5.41 5.95 -8.32
N GLY A 186 -6.48 5.21 -8.61
CA GLY A 186 -7.69 5.69 -9.26
C GLY A 186 -7.65 5.62 -10.79
N VAL A 187 -6.59 5.03 -11.37
CA VAL A 187 -6.39 4.82 -12.80
C VAL A 187 -5.94 3.39 -13.00
N ALA A 188 -6.49 2.71 -14.02
CA ALA A 188 -6.05 1.38 -14.38
C ALA A 188 -4.88 1.44 -15.38
N GLY A 189 -3.99 0.46 -15.32
CA GLY A 189 -2.92 0.24 -16.29
C GLY A 189 -1.52 0.35 -15.71
N ASP A 190 -1.39 0.51 -14.40
CA ASP A 190 -0.11 0.53 -13.72
C ASP A 190 0.52 -0.87 -13.70
N THR A 191 1.85 -0.94 -13.66
CA THR A 191 2.56 -2.22 -13.58
C THR A 191 3.53 -2.28 -12.42
N LEU A 192 3.39 -3.29 -11.56
CA LEU A 192 4.42 -3.67 -10.59
C LEU A 192 5.25 -4.80 -11.18
N THR A 193 6.54 -4.57 -11.40
CA THR A 193 7.47 -5.59 -11.90
C THR A 193 8.39 -6.10 -10.79
N VAL A 194 8.47 -7.41 -10.61
CA VAL A 194 9.41 -8.06 -9.68
C VAL A 194 10.41 -8.89 -10.49
N ASN A 195 11.68 -8.51 -10.43
CA ASN A 195 12.76 -9.18 -11.17
C ASN A 195 13.45 -10.29 -10.38
N GLY A 196 13.33 -10.30 -9.05
CA GLY A 196 13.68 -11.43 -8.20
C GLY A 196 12.51 -12.37 -7.91
N ASP A 197 12.63 -13.13 -6.83
CA ASP A 197 11.59 -14.04 -6.37
C ASP A 197 10.44 -13.29 -5.68
N TYR A 198 9.21 -13.76 -5.87
CA TYR A 198 7.99 -13.23 -5.24
C TYR A 198 7.47 -14.20 -4.19
N THR A 199 7.38 -13.73 -2.94
CA THR A 199 6.76 -14.47 -1.84
C THR A 199 5.50 -13.74 -1.38
N GLY A 200 4.34 -14.27 -1.76
CA GLY A 200 3.02 -13.78 -1.39
C GLY A 200 2.47 -14.40 -0.11
N GLY A 201 1.29 -13.92 0.30
CA GLY A 201 0.64 -14.27 1.57
C GLY A 201 -0.32 -13.17 2.02
N GLY A 202 0.02 -11.91 1.69
CA GLY A 202 -0.79 -10.74 1.95
C GLY A 202 -1.82 -10.44 0.85
N THR A 203 -2.14 -9.15 0.70
CA THR A 203 -3.12 -8.64 -0.26
C THR A 203 -2.43 -7.89 -1.41
N LEU A 204 -2.94 -8.06 -2.63
CA LEU A 204 -2.65 -7.26 -3.82
C LEU A 204 -3.89 -6.46 -4.18
N LEU A 205 -3.78 -5.13 -4.27
CA LEU A 205 -4.86 -4.24 -4.64
C LEU A 205 -4.62 -3.67 -6.04
N LEU A 206 -5.60 -3.82 -6.93
CA LEU A 206 -5.52 -3.43 -8.34
C LEU A 206 -6.71 -2.56 -8.73
N ASP A 207 -6.50 -1.62 -9.62
CA ASP A 207 -7.54 -0.92 -10.38
C ASP A 207 -7.74 -1.61 -11.74
N SER A 208 -8.99 -1.82 -12.14
CA SER A 208 -9.34 -2.43 -13.42
C SER A 208 -10.57 -1.76 -14.04
N GLU A 209 -10.57 -1.65 -15.35
CA GLU A 209 -11.80 -1.51 -16.12
C GLU A 209 -12.46 -2.90 -16.25
N LEU A 210 -13.78 -2.98 -16.16
CA LEU A 210 -14.52 -4.24 -16.25
C LEU A 210 -15.47 -4.21 -17.46
N ASN A 211 -14.90 -4.40 -18.64
CA ASN A 211 -15.58 -4.64 -19.91
C ASN A 211 -15.16 -6.02 -20.46
N GLY A 212 -14.82 -6.12 -21.74
CA GLY A 212 -14.36 -7.36 -22.38
C GLY A 212 -12.86 -7.60 -22.22
N ASP A 213 -12.32 -8.46 -23.08
CA ASP A 213 -10.91 -8.91 -23.04
C ASP A 213 -9.87 -7.78 -23.14
N ASP A 214 -10.19 -6.69 -23.84
CA ASP A 214 -9.29 -5.55 -24.07
C ASP A 214 -9.33 -4.49 -22.95
N SER A 215 -9.94 -4.81 -21.79
CA SER A 215 -10.04 -3.86 -20.67
C SER A 215 -8.66 -3.55 -20.10
N VAL A 216 -8.42 -2.27 -19.78
CA VAL A 216 -7.19 -1.86 -19.09
C VAL A 216 -7.27 -2.28 -17.62
N SER A 217 -6.19 -2.86 -17.11
CA SER A 217 -6.07 -3.26 -15.70
C SER A 217 -4.64 -3.04 -15.24
N ASP A 218 -4.49 -2.75 -13.96
CA ASP A 218 -3.21 -2.89 -13.28
C ASP A 218 -2.73 -4.34 -13.33
N GLN A 219 -1.40 -4.51 -13.30
CA GLN A 219 -0.77 -5.81 -13.47
C GLN A 219 0.42 -6.02 -12.53
N LEU A 220 0.51 -7.22 -11.96
CA LEU A 220 1.72 -7.73 -11.32
C LEU A 220 2.50 -8.60 -12.31
N VAL A 221 3.76 -8.24 -12.61
CA VAL A 221 4.65 -8.99 -13.49
C VAL A 221 5.75 -9.66 -12.68
N LEU A 222 5.92 -10.97 -12.86
CA LEU A 222 6.81 -11.81 -12.07
C LEU A 222 7.86 -12.50 -12.96
N ASN A 223 9.15 -12.21 -12.72
CA ASN A 223 10.27 -12.74 -13.51
C ASN A 223 11.16 -13.76 -12.76
N GLY A 224 10.87 -14.03 -11.48
CA GLY A 224 11.58 -15.03 -10.67
C GLY A 224 10.69 -16.20 -10.22
N ASN A 225 11.13 -16.96 -9.21
CA ASN A 225 10.29 -17.98 -8.59
C ASN A 225 9.16 -17.31 -7.80
N THR A 226 8.01 -17.98 -7.74
CA THR A 226 6.86 -17.48 -6.98
C THR A 226 6.42 -18.48 -5.92
N ALA A 227 5.96 -17.99 -4.78
CA ALA A 227 5.40 -18.81 -3.70
C ALA A 227 4.32 -18.04 -2.91
N GLY A 228 3.53 -18.78 -2.14
CA GLY A 228 2.53 -18.20 -1.23
C GLY A 228 1.14 -18.04 -1.84
N ASN A 229 0.18 -17.59 -1.03
CA ASN A 229 -1.21 -17.38 -1.46
C ASN A 229 -1.57 -15.90 -1.28
N THR A 230 -1.81 -15.18 -2.37
CA THR A 230 -2.11 -13.75 -2.35
C THR A 230 -3.59 -13.49 -2.56
N THR A 231 -4.18 -12.70 -1.67
CA THR A 231 -5.55 -12.22 -1.85
C THR A 231 -5.55 -11.05 -2.82
N VAL A 232 -6.41 -11.07 -3.84
CA VAL A 232 -6.53 -9.99 -4.82
C VAL A 232 -7.80 -9.19 -4.54
N VAL A 233 -7.66 -7.89 -4.41
CA VAL A 233 -8.77 -6.93 -4.35
C VAL A 233 -8.75 -6.13 -5.65
N VAL A 234 -9.85 -6.16 -6.38
CA VAL A 234 -10.00 -5.38 -7.62
C VAL A 234 -10.98 -4.26 -7.34
N ASN A 235 -10.55 -3.03 -7.61
CA ASN A 235 -11.40 -1.86 -7.63
C ASN A 235 -11.78 -1.56 -9.09
N SER A 236 -13.09 -1.56 -9.36
CA SER A 236 -13.61 -1.27 -10.69
C SER A 236 -13.66 0.24 -10.91
N ILE A 237 -12.76 0.77 -11.76
CA ILE A 237 -12.70 2.21 -12.05
C ILE A 237 -13.74 2.61 -13.10
N THR A 238 -13.92 1.78 -14.12
CA THR A 238 -14.94 1.96 -15.17
C THR A 238 -15.47 0.62 -15.70
N GLY A 239 -16.52 0.69 -16.51
CA GLY A 239 -17.04 -0.44 -17.28
C GLY A 239 -18.55 -0.59 -17.16
N ILE A 240 -19.12 -1.55 -17.90
CA ILE A 240 -20.53 -1.93 -17.78
C ILE A 240 -20.73 -3.44 -17.55
N GLY A 241 -19.63 -4.21 -17.55
CA GLY A 241 -19.67 -5.66 -17.61
C GLY A 241 -19.97 -6.16 -19.02
N GLU A 242 -19.06 -6.92 -19.60
CA GLU A 242 -19.18 -7.52 -20.93
C GLU A 242 -18.59 -8.95 -20.90
N PRO A 243 -18.99 -9.84 -21.82
CA PRO A 243 -18.45 -11.18 -21.86
C PRO A 243 -16.98 -11.17 -22.30
N THR A 244 -16.14 -11.89 -21.56
CA THR A 244 -14.73 -12.15 -21.86
C THR A 244 -14.58 -13.53 -22.50
N SER A 245 -13.71 -13.66 -23.51
CA SER A 245 -13.26 -14.96 -24.03
C SER A 245 -11.93 -15.39 -23.44
N THR A 246 -10.97 -14.46 -23.32
CA THR A 246 -9.62 -14.69 -22.79
C THR A 246 -9.53 -14.27 -21.33
N GLY A 247 -10.20 -13.18 -20.97
CA GLY A 247 -10.13 -12.53 -19.68
C GLY A 247 -9.16 -11.35 -19.66
N ILE A 248 -9.28 -10.53 -18.62
CA ILE A 248 -8.47 -9.34 -18.37
C ILE A 248 -7.26 -9.77 -17.53
N LYS A 249 -6.04 -9.64 -18.06
CA LYS A 249 -4.82 -10.13 -17.37
C LYS A 249 -4.46 -9.23 -16.19
N VAL A 250 -4.28 -9.83 -15.01
CA VAL A 250 -3.94 -9.11 -13.77
C VAL A 250 -2.64 -9.59 -13.12
N VAL A 251 -2.20 -10.81 -13.41
CA VAL A 251 -0.86 -11.31 -13.03
C VAL A 251 -0.23 -11.98 -14.25
N ASP A 252 0.99 -11.56 -14.57
CA ASP A 252 1.81 -12.08 -15.65
C ASP A 252 3.03 -12.81 -15.07
N PHE A 253 3.12 -14.11 -15.31
CA PHE A 253 4.33 -14.88 -15.03
C PHE A 253 5.22 -14.89 -16.26
N ALA A 254 6.04 -13.85 -16.39
CA ALA A 254 6.91 -13.61 -17.54
C ALA A 254 8.22 -14.43 -17.50
N ALA A 255 8.56 -15.04 -16.36
CA ALA A 255 9.77 -15.81 -16.18
C ALA A 255 9.82 -17.07 -17.08
N ASP A 256 11.02 -17.51 -17.48
CA ASP A 256 11.20 -18.77 -18.22
C ASP A 256 10.78 -19.96 -17.33
N PRO A 257 9.70 -20.70 -17.68
CA PRO A 257 9.19 -21.80 -16.86
C PRO A 257 10.13 -23.02 -16.82
N THR A 258 11.20 -23.03 -17.61
CA THR A 258 12.27 -24.03 -17.51
C THR A 258 13.31 -23.71 -16.45
N GLN A 259 13.36 -22.46 -16.00
CA GLN A 259 14.32 -21.95 -15.01
C GLN A 259 13.64 -21.61 -13.68
N PHE A 260 12.41 -21.11 -13.72
CA PHE A 260 11.70 -20.60 -12.55
C PHE A 260 10.40 -21.36 -12.32
N GLN A 261 10.03 -21.52 -11.05
CA GLN A 261 8.81 -22.19 -10.65
C GLN A 261 7.73 -21.17 -10.28
N ASN A 262 6.54 -21.32 -10.87
CA ASN A 262 5.36 -20.55 -10.50
C ASN A 262 4.50 -21.33 -9.49
N ASN A 263 4.78 -21.18 -8.19
CA ASN A 263 4.04 -21.86 -7.12
C ASN A 263 3.13 -20.92 -6.31
N ALA A 264 3.08 -19.63 -6.64
CA ALA A 264 2.12 -18.71 -6.02
C ALA A 264 0.70 -18.99 -6.49
N LYS A 265 -0.28 -18.74 -5.62
CA LYS A 265 -1.71 -18.80 -5.95
C LYS A 265 -2.39 -17.50 -5.61
N PHE A 266 -3.39 -17.14 -6.40
CA PHE A 266 -4.14 -15.90 -6.25
C PHE A 266 -5.63 -16.21 -6.09
N SER A 267 -6.32 -15.43 -5.26
CA SER A 267 -7.76 -15.59 -5.03
C SER A 267 -8.40 -14.23 -4.78
N LEU A 268 -9.57 -14.00 -5.38
CA LEU A 268 -10.32 -12.76 -5.12
C LEU A 268 -10.77 -12.70 -3.67
N ALA A 269 -10.72 -11.50 -3.10
CA ALA A 269 -11.28 -11.20 -1.79
C ALA A 269 -12.81 -11.41 -1.77
N GLY A 270 -13.37 -11.49 -0.56
CA GLY A 270 -14.82 -11.53 -0.36
C GLY A 270 -15.45 -12.83 -0.87
N SER A 271 -16.46 -12.72 -1.74
CA SER A 271 -17.22 -13.84 -2.28
C SER A 271 -16.55 -14.57 -3.45
N GLY A 272 -15.33 -14.18 -3.81
CA GLY A 272 -14.57 -14.79 -4.91
C GLY A 272 -14.95 -14.27 -6.30
N TYR A 273 -15.72 -13.19 -6.38
CA TYR A 273 -16.08 -12.53 -7.63
C TYR A 273 -16.22 -11.01 -7.45
N VAL A 274 -16.10 -10.28 -8.57
CA VAL A 274 -16.37 -8.84 -8.67
C VAL A 274 -17.56 -8.66 -9.62
N ASN A 275 -18.66 -8.11 -9.12
CA ASN A 275 -19.85 -7.88 -9.93
C ASN A 275 -19.73 -6.60 -10.76
N MET A 276 -20.03 -6.68 -12.06
CA MET A 276 -20.17 -5.52 -12.93
C MET A 276 -21.34 -5.75 -13.89
N GLY A 277 -22.41 -4.97 -13.74
CA GLY A 277 -23.61 -5.09 -14.57
C GLY A 277 -24.25 -6.47 -14.48
N ALA A 278 -24.37 -7.15 -15.64
CA ALA A 278 -24.95 -8.48 -15.74
C ALA A 278 -23.94 -9.62 -15.52
N TYR A 279 -22.69 -9.31 -15.17
CA TYR A 279 -21.61 -10.28 -15.13
C TYR A 279 -20.90 -10.30 -13.77
N ASP A 280 -20.51 -11.49 -13.34
CA ASP A 280 -19.57 -11.69 -12.24
C ASP A 280 -18.21 -12.04 -12.82
N TYR A 281 -17.18 -11.29 -12.44
CA TYR A 281 -15.80 -11.54 -12.82
C TYR A 281 -15.12 -12.38 -11.75
N THR A 282 -14.57 -13.52 -12.15
CA THR A 282 -13.83 -14.44 -11.28
C THR A 282 -12.38 -14.53 -11.73
N LEU A 283 -11.48 -14.83 -10.80
CA LEU A 283 -10.06 -14.98 -11.11
C LEU A 283 -9.77 -16.42 -11.54
N VAL A 284 -9.19 -16.57 -12.73
CA VAL A 284 -8.91 -17.86 -13.37
C VAL A 284 -7.45 -17.92 -13.77
N GLU A 285 -6.77 -18.99 -13.37
CA GLU A 285 -5.41 -19.33 -13.80
C GLU A 285 -5.46 -19.97 -15.20
N ASP A 286 -4.68 -19.44 -16.14
CA ASP A 286 -4.53 -20.01 -17.49
C ASP A 286 -3.09 -19.82 -17.98
N ASN A 287 -2.46 -20.89 -18.44
CA ASN A 287 -1.04 -20.92 -18.87
C ASN A 287 -0.06 -20.24 -17.88
N ASN A 288 -0.27 -20.42 -16.58
CA ASN A 288 0.52 -19.82 -15.48
C ASN A 288 0.30 -18.31 -15.25
N ASP A 289 -0.57 -17.66 -16.02
CA ASP A 289 -1.02 -16.29 -15.79
C ASP A 289 -2.39 -16.28 -15.09
N TRP A 290 -2.78 -15.12 -14.55
CA TRP A 290 -4.10 -14.96 -13.92
C TRP A 290 -4.93 -13.87 -14.60
N TYR A 291 -6.19 -14.21 -14.88
CA TYR A 291 -7.13 -13.36 -15.60
C TYR A 291 -8.44 -13.22 -14.84
N LEU A 292 -9.04 -12.03 -14.92
CA LEU A 292 -10.45 -11.83 -14.58
C LEU A 292 -11.31 -12.28 -15.76
N ARG A 293 -12.18 -13.27 -15.54
CA ARG A 293 -13.11 -13.80 -16.55
C ARG A 293 -14.54 -13.62 -16.10
N SER A 294 -15.36 -13.05 -16.98
CA SER A 294 -16.78 -12.79 -16.74
C SER A 294 -17.62 -14.06 -16.90
N GLN A 295 -18.64 -14.21 -16.06
CA GLN A 295 -19.74 -15.14 -16.25
C GLN A 295 -21.06 -14.37 -16.14
N GLU A 296 -22.00 -14.64 -17.07
CA GLU A 296 -23.33 -14.02 -17.03
C GLU A 296 -24.10 -14.50 -15.80
N VAL A 297 -24.64 -13.54 -15.04
CA VAL A 297 -25.45 -13.81 -13.85
C VAL A 297 -26.88 -14.10 -14.28
N THR A 298 -27.32 -15.34 -14.08
CA THR A 298 -28.73 -15.69 -14.28
C THR A 298 -29.51 -15.37 -13.00
N PRO A 299 -30.45 -14.40 -13.01
CA PRO A 299 -31.24 -14.12 -11.83
C PRO A 299 -32.08 -15.34 -11.43
N PRO A 300 -32.32 -15.55 -10.11
CA PRO A 300 -33.20 -16.63 -9.68
C PRO A 300 -34.59 -16.45 -10.28
N LEU A 301 -35.21 -17.57 -10.67
CA LEU A 301 -36.59 -17.55 -11.16
C LEU A 301 -37.50 -16.91 -10.09
N PRO A 302 -38.45 -16.04 -10.49
CA PRO A 302 -39.42 -15.53 -9.54
C PRO A 302 -40.18 -16.71 -8.89
N PRO A 303 -40.59 -16.58 -7.62
CA PRO A 303 -41.35 -17.63 -6.97
C PRO A 303 -42.60 -17.95 -7.78
N ASP A 304 -42.94 -19.24 -7.86
CA ASP A 304 -44.17 -19.66 -8.51
C ASP A 304 -45.36 -18.92 -7.88
N PRO A 305 -46.32 -18.43 -8.69
CA PRO A 305 -47.51 -17.80 -8.15
C PRO A 305 -48.23 -18.77 -7.21
N ASP A 306 -48.58 -18.27 -6.03
CA ASP A 306 -49.37 -19.02 -5.04
C ASP A 306 -50.64 -19.57 -5.73
N PRO A 307 -50.99 -20.86 -5.56
CA PRO A 307 -52.19 -21.40 -6.16
C PRO A 307 -53.41 -20.56 -5.77
N ASP A 308 -54.19 -20.15 -6.78
CA ASP A 308 -55.44 -19.40 -6.62
C ASP A 308 -56.31 -20.07 -5.54
N PRO A 309 -56.75 -19.35 -4.49
CA PRO A 309 -57.59 -19.94 -3.45
C PRO A 309 -58.82 -20.58 -4.10
N THR A 310 -58.99 -21.89 -3.87
CA THR A 310 -60.19 -22.60 -4.30
C THR A 310 -61.41 -21.87 -3.71
N PRO A 311 -62.46 -21.56 -4.51
CA PRO A 311 -63.65 -20.88 -4.01
C PRO A 311 -64.22 -21.62 -2.80
N ASP A 312 -64.36 -20.90 -1.69
CA ASP A 312 -65.01 -21.39 -0.47
C ASP A 312 -66.47 -21.78 -0.80
N PRO A 313 -66.96 -22.97 -0.41
CA PRO A 313 -68.36 -23.31 -0.58
C PRO A 313 -69.29 -22.27 0.09
N ASP A 314 -70.20 -21.74 -0.71
CA ASP A 314 -71.20 -20.73 -0.39
C ASP A 314 -71.87 -20.94 0.99
N PRO A 315 -71.78 -20.00 1.95
CA PRO A 315 -72.48 -20.12 3.21
C PRO A 315 -73.99 -19.94 3.01
N THR A 316 -74.77 -20.89 3.52
CA THR A 316 -76.24 -20.81 3.53
C THR A 316 -76.73 -19.53 4.22
N PRO A 317 -77.73 -18.80 3.68
CA PRO A 317 -78.15 -17.51 4.24
C PRO A 317 -78.81 -17.61 5.62
N ASP A 318 -78.33 -16.84 6.59
CA ASP A 318 -79.00 -16.61 7.88
C ASP A 318 -80.10 -15.52 7.78
N PRO A 319 -81.17 -15.60 8.59
CA PRO A 319 -82.33 -14.72 8.49
C PRO A 319 -82.08 -13.30 9.03
N ILE A 320 -82.65 -12.30 8.33
CA ILE A 320 -82.45 -10.86 8.52
C ILE A 320 -83.23 -10.33 9.75
N PRO A 321 -82.59 -9.68 10.75
CA PRO A 321 -83.29 -8.94 11.80
C PRO A 321 -83.64 -7.51 11.37
N ALA A 322 -84.87 -7.07 11.68
CA ALA A 322 -85.42 -5.77 11.29
C ALA A 322 -84.83 -4.57 12.06
N TYR A 323 -84.66 -3.45 11.35
CA TYR A 323 -84.06 -2.19 11.78
C TYR A 323 -85.03 -1.28 12.56
N GLN A 324 -84.55 -0.58 13.60
CA GLN A 324 -85.22 0.57 14.24
C GLN A 324 -84.15 1.67 14.54
N PRO A 325 -84.24 2.87 13.95
CA PRO A 325 -83.29 3.96 14.17
C PRO A 325 -83.64 4.81 15.41
N VAL A 326 -82.61 5.30 16.12
CA VAL A 326 -82.77 6.41 17.08
C VAL A 326 -81.72 7.50 16.78
N LEU A 327 -82.21 8.66 16.38
CA LEU A 327 -81.49 9.92 16.21
C LEU A 327 -81.78 10.82 17.41
N ASN A 328 -80.76 11.38 18.09
CA ASN A 328 -80.94 12.61 18.86
C ASN A 328 -79.66 13.47 18.93
N ALA A 329 -79.90 14.77 18.98
CA ALA A 329 -79.14 15.90 18.53
C ALA A 329 -78.02 16.38 19.47
N LYS A 330 -76.85 16.61 18.87
CA LYS A 330 -76.09 17.83 19.14
C LYS A 330 -75.35 18.27 17.88
N VAL A 331 -76.11 18.89 16.97
CA VAL A 331 -75.57 19.72 15.89
C VAL A 331 -75.15 21.05 16.50
N GLY A 332 -73.89 21.46 16.32
CA GLY A 332 -73.49 22.86 16.57
C GLY A 332 -72.01 23.09 16.86
N GLY A 333 -71.26 23.47 15.81
CA GLY A 333 -69.86 23.93 15.86
C GLY A 333 -68.89 22.76 15.64
N TYR A 334 -68.14 22.64 14.56
CA TYR A 334 -67.21 23.62 14.01
C TYR A 334 -67.00 23.41 12.49
N LEU A 335 -68.06 23.57 11.69
CA LEU A 335 -67.94 23.72 10.23
C LEU A 335 -67.91 25.19 9.75
N ASN A 336 -67.56 26.13 10.62
CA ASN A 336 -67.34 27.52 10.23
C ASN A 336 -66.00 28.03 10.79
N ASN A 337 -64.87 27.62 10.22
CA ASN A 337 -63.63 28.41 10.22
C ASN A 337 -62.62 27.98 9.12
N LEU A 338 -63.14 27.70 7.92
CA LEU A 338 -62.38 27.82 6.66
C LEU A 338 -63.25 28.46 5.55
N ARG A 339 -64.07 29.44 5.97
CA ARG A 339 -64.62 30.50 5.10
C ARG A 339 -64.36 31.86 5.75
N ALA A 340 -63.09 32.14 6.01
CA ALA A 340 -62.55 33.46 6.38
C ALA A 340 -61.04 33.50 6.06
N ALA A 341 -60.69 33.26 4.79
CA ALA A 341 -59.40 33.65 4.20
C ALA A 341 -59.46 33.74 2.66
N ASN A 342 -60.67 33.85 2.10
CA ASN A 342 -60.95 34.26 0.72
C ASN A 342 -62.41 34.78 0.61
N GLN A 343 -62.76 35.64 1.57
CA GLN A 343 -62.83 37.07 1.28
C GLN A 343 -61.69 37.74 2.03
#